data_AF-A0A4Q5V6N6-F1
#
_entry.id   AF-A0A4Q5V6N6-F1
#
_cell.length_a   1.000
_cell.length_b   1.000
_cell.length_c   1.000
_cell.angle_alpha   90.00
_cell.angle_beta   90.00
_cell.angle_gamma   90.00
#
_symmetry.space_group_name_H-M   'P 1'
#
loop_
_entity.id
_entity.type
_entity.pdbx_description
1 polymer ?
#
loop_
_entity_poly.entity_id
_entity_poly.type
_entity_poly.pdbx_seq_one_letter_code
_entity_poly.pdbx_strand_id
1 'polypeptide(L)'
;MFYDWLTIYQDFDFMLPLIGDRAHIVIDTDSGEALTTTQPTVKHQGSFSTSINIRISGNRLTVQGNPSRINRMENLFGFTTIDQCVECYNVILRGLGLPAFTKCTKTWLASGKDGEKVRTVSDGAVFTEIHITSNKCVGQNCEDDYLRGISTLPYRNSIPRLHTNAKTCDWLSKAGKGGALIYPSVYNKAFELTLHTLPKIKRQFGTDSNEIRYLWNVINHCQFYGVVRFEQKLKSAYLRRENLNHYGLFDESIFKPLHEEFLNLDKKLQVESMNLETITTKLIRENICTNTKAANVTTLYAIQWMHGTKFDFAKSQVKTHRARLRKIGIDISLPCDLTKFSLVHVRDSRAIELKDLSMPTWYKKPQ
;
A
#
# COMPACT_ATOMS: atom_id res chain seq x y z
N MET A 1 -11.51 4.84 1.56
CA MET A 1 -10.57 3.95 0.86
C MET A 1 -10.85 4.01 -0.64
N PHE A 2 -9.82 4.02 -1.46
CA PHE A 2 -9.87 3.95 -2.93
C PHE A 2 -8.71 3.11 -3.45
N TYR A 3 -8.70 2.81 -4.76
CA TYR A 3 -7.69 1.98 -5.40
C TYR A 3 -6.66 2.81 -6.18
N ASP A 4 -5.38 2.67 -5.85
CA ASP A 4 -4.28 3.43 -6.46
C ASP A 4 -3.58 2.66 -7.58
N TRP A 5 -3.60 1.33 -7.54
CA TRP A 5 -2.95 0.50 -8.56
C TRP A 5 -3.65 -0.85 -8.67
N LEU A 6 -3.75 -1.35 -9.90
CA LEU A 6 -4.14 -2.72 -10.18
C LEU A 6 -3.21 -3.34 -11.22
N THR A 7 -2.81 -4.58 -10.97
CA THR A 7 -2.26 -5.49 -11.99
C THR A 7 -3.22 -6.67 -12.14
N ILE A 8 -3.75 -6.84 -13.35
CA ILE A 8 -4.75 -7.86 -13.68
C ILE A 8 -4.34 -8.57 -14.98
N TYR A 9 -4.65 -9.85 -15.11
CA TYR A 9 -4.52 -10.58 -16.37
C TYR A 9 -5.71 -11.51 -16.62
N GLN A 10 -5.89 -11.92 -17.88
CA GLN A 10 -6.84 -12.96 -18.27
C GLN A 10 -6.26 -13.76 -19.43
N ASP A 11 -6.49 -15.07 -19.40
CA ASP A 11 -6.22 -15.98 -20.50
C ASP A 11 -7.50 -16.15 -21.32
N PHE A 12 -7.42 -15.93 -22.62
CA PHE A 12 -8.51 -16.14 -23.56
C PHE A 12 -8.39 -17.50 -24.25
N ASP A 13 -9.46 -17.99 -24.86
CA ASP A 13 -9.50 -19.21 -25.67
C ASP A 13 -9.01 -18.99 -27.11
N PHE A 14 -8.68 -17.74 -27.46
CA PHE A 14 -8.13 -17.35 -28.75
C PHE A 14 -6.82 -16.58 -28.60
N MET A 15 -6.04 -16.57 -29.68
CA MET A 15 -4.84 -15.74 -29.79
C MET A 15 -5.21 -14.26 -29.88
N LEU A 16 -4.62 -13.45 -29.02
CA LEU A 16 -4.92 -12.02 -28.99
C LEU A 16 -4.25 -11.30 -30.17
N PRO A 17 -4.90 -10.26 -30.72
CA PRO A 17 -4.27 -9.45 -31.75
C PRO A 17 -3.08 -8.68 -31.16
N LEU A 18 -2.00 -8.58 -31.94
CA LEU A 18 -0.86 -7.75 -31.59
C LEU A 18 -1.21 -6.29 -31.83
N ILE A 19 -0.82 -5.43 -30.89
CA ILE A 19 -1.10 -3.98 -30.94
C ILE A 19 0.17 -3.12 -30.97
N GLY A 20 1.35 -3.77 -30.93
CA GLY A 20 2.64 -3.10 -31.03
C GLY A 20 3.32 -3.35 -32.37
N ASP A 21 4.29 -2.50 -32.72
CA ASP A 21 5.00 -2.56 -34.00
C ASP A 21 5.99 -3.74 -34.12
N ARG A 22 6.22 -4.47 -33.03
CA ARG A 22 7.19 -5.57 -32.95
C ARG A 22 6.61 -6.73 -32.15
N ALA A 23 6.90 -7.95 -32.57
CA ALA A 23 6.61 -9.16 -31.83
C ALA A 23 7.79 -10.13 -31.86
N HIS A 24 7.84 -11.00 -30.86
CA HIS A 24 8.79 -12.09 -30.73
C HIS A 24 8.02 -13.40 -30.81
N ILE A 25 8.45 -14.26 -31.72
CA ILE A 25 7.93 -15.62 -31.85
C ILE A 25 9.04 -16.55 -31.36
N VAL A 26 8.71 -17.41 -30.40
CA VAL A 26 9.56 -18.52 -29.98
C VAL A 26 9.21 -19.70 -30.86
N ILE A 27 10.21 -20.22 -31.59
CA ILE A 27 10.07 -21.35 -32.50
C ILE A 27 10.86 -22.51 -31.89
N ASP A 28 10.23 -23.69 -31.86
CA ASP A 28 10.92 -24.92 -31.53
C ASP A 28 11.88 -25.28 -32.68
N THR A 29 13.18 -25.41 -32.38
CA THR A 29 14.20 -25.58 -33.42
C THR A 29 14.17 -26.93 -34.11
N ASP A 30 13.57 -27.94 -33.46
CA ASP A 30 13.56 -29.32 -33.95
C ASP A 30 12.33 -29.56 -34.85
N SER A 31 11.16 -29.04 -34.47
CA SER A 31 9.90 -29.19 -35.20
C SER A 31 9.57 -28.02 -36.13
N GLY A 32 10.15 -26.83 -35.90
CA GLY A 32 9.81 -25.60 -36.62
C GLY A 32 8.48 -24.96 -36.19
N GLU A 33 7.80 -25.51 -35.17
CA GLU A 33 6.52 -25.00 -34.70
C GLU A 33 6.68 -23.74 -33.83
N ALA A 34 5.76 -22.79 -33.99
CA ALA A 34 5.71 -21.58 -33.15
C ALA A 34 5.10 -21.92 -31.79
N LEU A 35 5.93 -21.90 -30.73
CA LEU A 35 5.52 -22.21 -29.36
C LEU A 35 4.77 -21.06 -28.69
N THR A 36 5.22 -19.82 -28.90
CA THR A 36 4.61 -18.65 -28.25
C THR A 36 4.89 -17.39 -29.05
N THR A 37 3.87 -16.54 -29.19
CA THR A 37 4.01 -15.18 -29.71
C THR A 37 3.87 -14.17 -28.58
N THR A 38 4.82 -13.26 -28.43
CA THR A 38 4.76 -12.20 -27.42
C THR A 38 5.07 -10.85 -28.06
N GLN A 39 4.64 -9.77 -27.44
CA GLN A 39 5.07 -8.42 -27.84
C GLN A 39 5.70 -7.67 -26.66
N PRO A 40 6.54 -6.67 -26.93
CA PRO A 40 6.93 -5.69 -25.93
C PRO A 40 5.70 -5.08 -25.26
N THR A 41 5.89 -4.65 -24.01
CA THR A 41 4.81 -3.96 -23.27
C THR A 41 4.47 -2.65 -23.97
N VAL A 42 3.20 -2.50 -24.36
CA VAL A 42 2.69 -1.26 -24.93
C VAL A 42 2.29 -0.33 -23.81
N LYS A 43 2.82 0.89 -23.86
CA LYS A 43 2.55 1.93 -22.88
C LYS A 43 1.46 2.85 -23.42
N HIS A 44 0.23 2.67 -22.93
CA HIS A 44 -0.86 3.59 -23.25
C HIS A 44 -0.69 4.87 -22.41
N GLN A 45 -0.38 5.99 -23.06
CA GLN A 45 -0.19 7.29 -22.40
C GLN A 45 -1.52 8.02 -22.29
N GLY A 46 -1.84 8.47 -21.08
CA GLY A 46 -2.93 9.40 -20.82
C GLY A 46 -2.48 10.85 -20.87
N SER A 47 -3.43 11.77 -20.70
CA SER A 47 -3.25 13.22 -20.95
C SER A 47 -2.15 13.92 -20.13
N PHE A 48 -1.73 13.37 -18.98
CA PHE A 48 -0.81 14.02 -18.03
C PHE A 48 0.45 13.20 -17.73
N SER A 49 1.01 12.55 -18.75
CA SER A 49 2.19 11.66 -18.63
C SER A 49 1.97 10.44 -17.71
N THR A 50 0.71 10.17 -17.36
CA THR A 50 0.27 8.93 -16.72
C THR A 50 0.22 7.84 -17.76
N SER A 51 0.50 6.61 -17.37
CA SER A 51 0.40 5.50 -18.31
C SER A 51 -0.09 4.24 -17.64
N ILE A 52 -0.80 3.44 -18.41
CA ILE A 52 -1.00 2.03 -18.11
C ILE A 52 -0.15 1.20 -19.07
N ASN A 53 0.32 0.07 -18.59
CA ASN A 53 1.13 -0.86 -19.35
C ASN A 53 0.27 -2.06 -19.73
N ILE A 54 0.24 -2.38 -21.02
CA ILE A 54 -0.53 -3.46 -21.61
C ILE A 54 0.46 -4.46 -22.21
N ARG A 55 0.36 -5.72 -21.81
CA ARG A 55 1.22 -6.80 -22.29
C ARG A 55 0.35 -7.93 -22.85
N ILE A 56 0.71 -8.39 -24.04
CA ILE A 56 0.08 -9.52 -24.71
C ILE A 56 1.12 -10.63 -24.87
N SER A 57 0.74 -11.84 -24.48
CA SER A 57 1.56 -13.05 -24.56
C SER A 57 0.69 -14.21 -24.98
N GLY A 58 0.64 -14.49 -26.28
CA GLY A 58 -0.25 -15.48 -26.88
C GLY A 58 -1.70 -15.11 -26.65
N ASN A 59 -2.38 -15.91 -25.83
CA ASN A 59 -3.76 -15.69 -25.41
C ASN A 59 -3.89 -14.93 -24.08
N ARG A 60 -2.78 -14.57 -23.43
CA ARG A 60 -2.80 -13.82 -22.16
C ARG A 60 -2.72 -12.32 -22.40
N LEU A 61 -3.70 -11.59 -21.86
CA LEU A 61 -3.70 -10.14 -21.73
C LEU A 61 -3.35 -9.75 -20.30
N THR A 62 -2.41 -8.83 -20.09
CA THR A 62 -2.08 -8.26 -18.78
C THR A 62 -2.13 -6.75 -18.85
N VAL A 63 -2.79 -6.13 -17.87
CA VAL A 63 -2.81 -4.68 -17.68
C VAL A 63 -2.30 -4.35 -16.29
N GLN A 64 -1.39 -3.38 -16.20
CA GLN A 64 -0.91 -2.83 -14.94
C GLN A 64 -0.84 -1.31 -14.99
N GLY A 65 -1.29 -0.65 -13.91
CA GLY A 65 -1.30 0.80 -13.86
C GLY A 65 -2.15 1.35 -12.73
N ASN A 66 -2.33 2.67 -12.75
CA ASN A 66 -3.17 3.39 -11.81
C ASN A 66 -4.49 3.80 -12.49
N PRO A 67 -5.59 3.07 -12.28
CA PRO A 67 -6.88 3.39 -12.89
C PRO A 67 -7.43 4.72 -12.36
N SER A 68 -7.16 5.06 -11.10
CA SER A 68 -7.60 6.31 -10.50
C SER A 68 -6.87 7.56 -11.00
N ARG A 69 -5.74 7.41 -11.71
CA ARG A 69 -4.89 8.51 -12.17
C ARG A 69 -4.81 8.63 -13.69
N ILE A 70 -5.11 7.59 -14.46
CA ILE A 70 -5.05 7.68 -15.92
C ILE A 70 -5.89 8.87 -16.41
N ASN A 71 -5.35 9.66 -17.34
CA ASN A 71 -5.95 10.92 -17.81
C ASN A 71 -6.16 12.00 -16.74
N ARG A 72 -5.42 11.94 -15.63
CA ARG A 72 -5.44 12.95 -14.56
C ARG A 72 -4.04 13.31 -14.07
N MET A 73 -3.86 14.52 -13.58
CA MET A 73 -2.57 14.98 -13.03
C MET A 73 -2.20 14.24 -11.74
N GLU A 74 -3.20 14.02 -10.89
CA GLU A 74 -3.08 13.53 -9.53
C GLU A 74 -4.27 12.64 -9.16
N ASN A 75 -4.13 11.93 -8.05
CA ASN A 75 -5.10 10.97 -7.55
C ASN A 75 -5.29 11.11 -6.04
N LEU A 76 -5.52 12.33 -5.54
CA LEU A 76 -5.88 12.57 -4.14
C LEU A 76 -7.07 11.67 -3.77
N PHE A 77 -8.11 11.66 -4.59
CA PHE A 77 -9.22 10.72 -4.57
C PHE A 77 -9.27 9.90 -5.87
N GLY A 78 -9.79 8.68 -5.76
CA GLY A 78 -9.85 7.68 -6.82
C GLY A 78 -11.12 6.84 -6.79
N PHE A 79 -11.15 5.80 -7.62
CA PHE A 79 -12.24 4.84 -7.66
C PHE A 79 -12.33 4.03 -6.36
N THR A 80 -13.56 3.82 -5.89
CA THR A 80 -13.85 3.20 -4.60
C THR A 80 -14.25 1.74 -4.71
N THR A 81 -14.38 1.22 -5.93
CA THR A 81 -14.73 -0.18 -6.19
C THR A 81 -13.78 -0.81 -7.20
N ILE A 82 -13.59 -2.12 -7.13
CA ILE A 82 -12.81 -2.87 -8.12
C ILE A 82 -13.49 -2.81 -9.49
N ASP A 83 -14.83 -2.90 -9.54
CA ASP A 83 -15.58 -2.85 -10.79
C ASP A 83 -15.33 -1.55 -11.58
N GLN A 84 -15.32 -0.39 -10.93
CA GLN A 84 -14.97 0.88 -11.57
C GLN A 84 -13.55 0.87 -12.15
N CYS A 85 -12.60 0.27 -11.42
CA CYS A 85 -11.22 0.21 -11.86
C CYS A 85 -11.04 -0.72 -13.06
N VAL A 86 -11.71 -1.88 -13.06
CA VAL A 86 -11.69 -2.82 -14.19
C VAL A 86 -12.39 -2.22 -15.39
N GLU A 87 -13.50 -1.50 -15.21
CA GLU A 87 -14.18 -0.83 -16.32
C GLU A 87 -13.30 0.25 -16.95
N CYS A 88 -12.56 1.03 -16.15
CA CYS A 88 -11.57 1.98 -16.66
C CYS A 88 -10.53 1.29 -17.59
N TYR A 89 -10.05 0.11 -17.22
CA TYR A 89 -9.18 -0.68 -18.11
C TYR A 89 -9.92 -1.20 -19.34
N ASN A 90 -11.15 -1.71 -19.18
CA ASN A 90 -11.94 -2.24 -20.29
C ASN A 90 -12.28 -1.17 -21.34
N VAL A 91 -12.55 0.08 -20.94
CA VAL A 91 -12.73 1.20 -21.88
C VAL A 91 -11.48 1.38 -22.75
N ILE A 92 -10.29 1.35 -22.14
CA ILE A 92 -9.02 1.53 -22.86
C ILE A 92 -8.75 0.33 -23.78
N LEU A 93 -8.99 -0.89 -23.30
CA LEU A 93 -8.82 -2.11 -24.10
C LEU A 93 -9.75 -2.13 -25.32
N ARG A 94 -11.03 -1.78 -25.14
CA ARG A 94 -12.01 -1.66 -26.24
C ARG A 94 -11.56 -0.62 -27.26
N GLY A 95 -11.04 0.52 -26.82
CA GLY A 95 -10.47 1.55 -27.70
C GLY A 95 -9.25 1.08 -28.51
N LEU A 96 -8.57 0.03 -28.07
CA LEU A 96 -7.43 -0.60 -28.75
C LEU A 96 -7.83 -1.86 -29.54
N GLY A 97 -9.12 -2.19 -29.63
CA GLY A 97 -9.59 -3.41 -30.30
C GLY A 97 -9.27 -4.71 -29.54
N LEU A 98 -8.97 -4.62 -28.24
CA LEU A 98 -8.70 -5.77 -27.37
C LEU A 98 -9.94 -6.22 -26.60
N PRO A 99 -10.04 -7.51 -26.24
CA PRO A 99 -11.15 -8.00 -25.42
C PRO A 99 -11.09 -7.41 -24.01
N ALA A 100 -12.28 -7.24 -23.42
CA ALA A 100 -12.46 -6.79 -22.06
C ALA A 100 -12.16 -7.90 -21.05
N PHE A 101 -11.73 -7.52 -19.85
CA PHE A 101 -11.67 -8.43 -18.70
C PHE A 101 -13.08 -8.78 -18.22
N THR A 102 -13.29 -10.05 -17.88
CA THR A 102 -14.56 -10.57 -17.37
C THR A 102 -14.42 -11.08 -15.93
N LYS A 103 -15.53 -11.07 -15.19
CA LYS A 103 -15.60 -11.72 -13.87
C LYS A 103 -15.44 -13.23 -14.04
N CYS A 104 -14.64 -13.84 -13.17
CA CYS A 104 -14.59 -15.27 -12.98
C CYS A 104 -15.95 -15.76 -12.46
N THR A 105 -16.44 -16.87 -13.01
CA THR A 105 -17.58 -17.59 -12.46
C THR A 105 -17.16 -18.90 -11.82
N LYS A 106 -16.01 -19.45 -12.24
CA LYS A 106 -15.50 -20.73 -11.75
C LYS A 106 -13.97 -20.73 -11.69
N THR A 107 -13.45 -21.57 -10.80
CA THR A 107 -12.02 -21.91 -10.73
C THR A 107 -11.85 -23.41 -10.75
N TRP A 108 -10.83 -23.91 -11.42
CA TRP A 108 -10.48 -25.32 -11.43
C TRP A 108 -8.97 -25.53 -11.29
N LEU A 109 -8.61 -26.75 -10.93
CA LEU A 109 -7.21 -27.16 -10.85
C LEU A 109 -6.80 -27.69 -12.22
N ALA A 110 -5.79 -27.07 -12.82
CA ALA A 110 -5.11 -27.62 -13.98
C ALA A 110 -3.84 -28.34 -13.52
N SER A 111 -3.74 -29.61 -13.89
CA SER A 111 -2.50 -30.38 -13.80
C SER A 111 -1.52 -29.85 -14.85
N GLY A 112 -0.27 -29.61 -14.45
CA GLY A 112 0.81 -29.38 -15.40
C GLY A 112 1.33 -30.69 -15.98
N LYS A 113 2.40 -30.63 -16.79
CA LYS A 113 3.11 -31.84 -17.23
C LYS A 113 3.71 -32.57 -16.01
N ASP A 114 4.05 -33.86 -16.13
CA ASP A 114 4.55 -34.68 -15.02
C ASP A 114 5.59 -33.94 -14.16
N GLY A 115 5.28 -33.78 -12.86
CA GLY A 115 6.13 -33.08 -11.88
C GLY A 115 5.87 -31.58 -11.71
N GLU A 116 5.04 -30.94 -12.54
CA GLU A 116 4.66 -29.54 -12.36
C GLU A 116 3.63 -29.33 -11.24
N LYS A 117 3.75 -28.23 -10.52
CA LYS A 117 2.78 -27.87 -9.47
C LYS A 117 1.40 -27.64 -10.07
N VAL A 118 0.39 -28.24 -9.44
CA VAL A 118 -1.03 -27.97 -9.73
C VAL A 118 -1.28 -26.46 -9.66
N ARG A 119 -1.88 -25.90 -10.71
CA ARG A 119 -2.20 -24.47 -10.82
C ARG A 119 -3.71 -24.29 -10.77
N THR A 120 -4.18 -23.31 -10.01
CA THR A 120 -5.57 -22.86 -10.10
C THR A 120 -5.71 -21.94 -11.31
N VAL A 121 -6.69 -22.23 -12.14
CA VAL A 121 -7.06 -21.44 -13.33
C VAL A 121 -8.53 -21.04 -13.24
N SER A 122 -8.92 -20.02 -14.00
CA SER A 122 -10.27 -19.45 -14.01
C SER A 122 -10.72 -19.09 -15.41
N ASP A 123 -12.03 -18.90 -15.57
CA ASP A 123 -12.70 -18.46 -16.80
C ASP A 123 -12.74 -16.92 -16.97
N GLY A 124 -12.25 -16.19 -15.96
CA GLY A 124 -12.19 -14.73 -15.96
C GLY A 124 -10.85 -14.19 -15.47
N ALA A 125 -10.84 -12.90 -15.17
CA ALA A 125 -9.64 -12.15 -14.87
C ALA A 125 -9.09 -12.37 -13.45
N VAL A 126 -7.77 -12.30 -13.33
CA VAL A 126 -7.03 -12.57 -12.10
C VAL A 126 -6.14 -11.39 -11.72
N PHE A 127 -6.31 -10.89 -10.50
CA PHE A 127 -5.44 -9.87 -9.91
C PHE A 127 -4.13 -10.47 -9.42
N THR A 128 -3.03 -9.77 -9.70
CA THR A 128 -1.70 -10.08 -9.16
C THR A 128 -1.17 -8.96 -8.26
N GLU A 129 -1.77 -7.77 -8.29
CA GLU A 129 -1.45 -6.69 -7.37
C GLU A 129 -2.64 -5.73 -7.23
N ILE A 130 -2.94 -5.33 -6.00
CA ILE A 130 -3.99 -4.35 -5.67
C ILE A 130 -3.42 -3.37 -4.64
N HIS A 131 -3.50 -2.06 -4.89
CA HIS A 131 -3.13 -1.05 -3.89
C HIS A 131 -4.38 -0.42 -3.31
N ILE A 132 -4.57 -0.57 -2.01
CA ILE A 132 -5.64 0.08 -1.25
C ILE A 132 -5.09 1.29 -0.52
N THR A 133 -5.81 2.40 -0.64
CA THR A 133 -5.31 3.71 -0.22
C THR A 133 -6.38 4.54 0.49
N SER A 134 -5.97 5.28 1.52
CA SER A 134 -6.78 6.34 2.14
C SER A 134 -5.91 7.53 2.49
N ASN A 135 -6.49 8.74 2.46
CA ASN A 135 -5.83 9.93 2.98
C ASN A 135 -6.43 10.30 4.32
N LYS A 136 -5.57 10.68 5.26
CA LYS A 136 -5.96 11.17 6.57
C LYS A 136 -5.36 12.55 6.80
N CYS A 137 -6.07 13.35 7.58
CA CYS A 137 -5.65 14.67 8.02
C CYS A 137 -5.01 14.52 9.39
N VAL A 138 -3.83 15.12 9.56
CA VAL A 138 -3.16 15.23 10.87
C VAL A 138 -3.01 16.67 11.34
N GLY A 139 -3.51 17.63 10.55
CA GLY A 139 -3.36 19.05 10.81
C GLY A 139 -2.12 19.63 10.15
N GLN A 140 -2.21 20.90 9.77
CA GLN A 140 -1.15 21.61 9.06
C GLN A 140 0.18 21.55 9.81
N ASN A 141 1.25 21.17 9.10
CA ASN A 141 2.62 21.05 9.61
C ASN A 141 2.83 19.92 10.65
N CYS A 142 1.86 19.04 10.86
CA CYS A 142 1.98 17.89 11.77
C CYS A 142 2.36 16.58 11.05
N GLU A 143 2.47 16.57 9.73
CA GLU A 143 2.69 15.35 8.94
C GLU A 143 4.00 14.65 9.29
N ASP A 144 5.09 15.42 9.41
CA ASP A 144 6.42 14.87 9.69
C ASP A 144 6.50 14.34 11.13
N ASP A 145 5.86 15.03 12.08
CA ASP A 145 5.76 14.59 13.48
C ASP A 145 4.96 13.29 13.58
N TYR A 146 3.83 13.23 12.87
CA TYR A 146 3.01 12.03 12.79
C TYR A 146 3.79 10.85 12.18
N LEU A 147 4.49 11.07 11.06
CA LEU A 147 5.33 10.05 10.40
C LEU A 147 6.46 9.56 11.32
N ARG A 148 7.09 10.46 12.08
CA ARG A 148 8.10 10.09 13.09
C ARG A 148 7.49 9.21 14.18
N GLY A 149 6.33 9.59 14.71
CA GLY A 149 5.60 8.82 15.72
C GLY A 149 5.30 7.40 15.25
N ILE A 150 4.60 7.24 14.11
CA ILE A 150 4.23 5.91 13.60
C ILE A 150 5.45 5.07 13.16
N SER A 151 6.59 5.69 12.85
CA SER A 151 7.83 4.98 12.51
C SER A 151 8.48 4.23 13.68
N THR A 152 7.95 4.40 14.89
CA THR A 152 8.32 3.59 16.06
C THR A 152 7.57 2.27 16.12
N LEU A 153 6.46 2.15 15.39
CA LEU A 153 5.51 1.06 15.54
C LEU A 153 5.72 -0.04 14.49
N PRO A 154 5.84 -1.30 14.91
CA PRO A 154 5.78 -2.41 13.96
C PRO A 154 4.34 -2.58 13.45
N TYR A 155 4.23 -2.92 12.16
CA TYR A 155 2.97 -3.32 11.55
C TYR A 155 3.07 -4.80 11.15
N ARG A 156 2.20 -5.64 11.72
CA ARG A 156 2.24 -7.09 11.58
C ARG A 156 3.63 -7.65 11.89
N ASN A 157 4.28 -8.29 10.91
CA ASN A 157 5.63 -8.86 11.03
C ASN A 157 6.72 -7.97 10.41
N SER A 158 6.36 -6.75 10.02
CA SER A 158 7.23 -5.83 9.30
C SER A 158 7.80 -4.75 10.22
N ILE A 159 9.03 -4.35 9.92
CA ILE A 159 9.83 -3.38 10.67
C ILE A 159 9.62 -2.00 10.04
N PRO A 160 9.28 -0.96 10.83
CA PRO A 160 9.13 0.39 10.31
C PRO A 160 10.48 0.96 9.87
N ARG A 161 10.46 1.74 8.79
CA ARG A 161 11.59 2.53 8.34
C ARG A 161 11.09 3.91 7.92
N LEU A 162 11.52 4.92 8.66
CA LEU A 162 11.41 6.30 8.23
C LEU A 162 12.48 6.58 7.18
N HIS A 163 12.09 7.16 6.05
CA HIS A 163 13.01 7.56 5.00
C HIS A 163 13.89 8.71 5.48
N THR A 164 15.06 8.90 4.86
CA THR A 164 16.06 9.90 5.27
C THR A 164 15.53 11.34 5.28
N ASN A 165 14.58 11.65 4.39
CA ASN A 165 13.91 12.95 4.33
C ASN A 165 12.76 13.11 5.34
N ALA A 166 12.45 12.09 6.14
CA ALA A 166 11.32 12.03 7.06
C ALA A 166 9.91 12.22 6.44
N LYS A 167 9.77 12.11 5.11
CA LYS A 167 8.49 12.33 4.39
C LYS A 167 7.71 11.06 4.09
N THR A 168 8.31 9.90 4.34
CA THR A 168 7.70 8.58 4.12
C THR A 168 8.15 7.62 5.21
N CYS A 169 7.20 6.87 5.78
CA CYS A 169 7.46 5.69 6.59
C CYS A 169 6.95 4.46 5.85
N ASP A 170 7.79 3.45 5.66
CA ASP A 170 7.38 2.16 5.11
C ASP A 170 7.67 1.01 6.07
N TRP A 171 7.05 -0.15 5.82
CA TRP A 171 7.22 -1.34 6.65
C TRP A 171 7.83 -2.48 5.84
N LEU A 172 9.04 -2.85 6.23
CA LEU A 172 9.89 -3.80 5.51
C LEU A 172 9.93 -5.16 6.19
N SER A 173 10.25 -6.19 5.41
CA SER A 173 10.68 -7.47 5.96
C SER A 173 11.98 -7.33 6.75
N LYS A 174 12.31 -8.34 7.56
CA LYS A 174 13.58 -8.40 8.30
C LYS A 174 14.82 -8.30 7.40
N ALA A 175 14.70 -8.67 6.13
CA ALA A 175 15.76 -8.56 5.13
C ALA A 175 15.86 -7.17 4.48
N GLY A 176 15.12 -6.16 4.96
CA GLY A 176 15.12 -4.80 4.42
C GLY A 176 14.41 -4.65 3.07
N LYS A 177 13.70 -5.70 2.60
CA LYS A 177 12.93 -5.68 1.35
C LYS A 177 11.45 -5.46 1.64
N GLY A 178 10.72 -4.83 0.72
CA GLY A 178 9.26 -4.72 0.84
C GLY A 178 8.60 -6.10 0.94
N GLY A 179 7.61 -6.24 1.83
CA GLY A 179 6.98 -7.53 2.12
C GLY A 179 6.49 -8.26 0.87
N ALA A 180 6.63 -9.58 0.83
CA ALA A 180 6.18 -10.42 -0.28
C ALA A 180 4.65 -10.55 -0.35
N LEU A 181 3.98 -10.34 0.78
CA LEU A 181 2.52 -10.38 0.91
C LEU A 181 1.92 -8.98 0.80
N ILE A 182 2.28 -8.12 1.74
CA ILE A 182 1.79 -6.75 1.84
C ILE A 182 2.99 -5.82 2.01
N TYR A 183 3.00 -4.71 1.28
CA TYR A 183 3.94 -3.61 1.49
C TYR A 183 3.17 -2.33 1.89
N PRO A 184 3.14 -1.99 3.18
CA PRO A 184 2.51 -0.77 3.68
C PRO A 184 3.47 0.42 3.61
N SER A 185 2.93 1.60 3.33
CA SER A 185 3.62 2.88 3.47
C SER A 185 2.66 4.00 3.87
N VAL A 186 3.19 4.97 4.59
CA VAL A 186 2.52 6.24 4.90
C VAL A 186 3.44 7.38 4.48
N TYR A 187 2.91 8.38 3.77
CA TYR A 187 3.73 9.50 3.30
C TYR A 187 3.00 10.83 3.28
N ASN A 188 3.76 11.92 3.36
CA ASN A 188 3.24 13.28 3.21
C ASN A 188 2.83 13.52 1.75
N LYS A 189 1.52 13.67 1.50
CA LYS A 189 1.00 13.73 0.13
C LYS A 189 1.31 15.05 -0.58
N ALA A 190 1.31 16.17 0.15
CA ALA A 190 1.68 17.47 -0.40
C ALA A 190 3.14 17.46 -0.89
N PHE A 191 4.04 16.91 -0.06
CA PHE A 191 5.45 16.77 -0.41
C PHE A 191 5.64 15.86 -1.63
N GLU A 192 4.97 14.70 -1.68
CA GLU A 192 5.03 13.78 -2.82
C GLU A 192 4.60 14.46 -4.13
N LEU A 193 3.46 15.18 -4.12
CA LEU A 193 2.97 15.92 -5.29
C LEU A 193 3.96 17.00 -5.74
N THR A 194 4.52 17.75 -4.79
CA THR A 194 5.50 18.81 -5.06
C THR A 194 6.79 18.25 -5.65
N LEU A 195 7.27 17.12 -5.15
CA LEU A 195 8.53 16.52 -5.59
C LEU A 195 8.41 15.81 -6.94
N HIS A 196 7.31 15.08 -7.18
CA HIS A 196 7.22 14.16 -8.31
C HIS A 196 6.24 14.57 -9.40
N THR A 197 5.13 15.23 -9.05
CA THR A 197 4.07 15.56 -10.01
C THR A 197 4.23 16.98 -10.54
N LEU A 198 4.48 17.95 -9.67
CA LEU A 198 4.62 19.36 -10.03
C LEU A 198 5.70 19.61 -11.10
N PRO A 199 6.92 19.04 -11.03
CA PRO A 199 7.93 19.27 -12.06
C PRO A 199 7.59 18.65 -13.41
N LYS A 200 6.75 17.60 -13.43
CA LYS A 200 6.29 16.96 -14.69
C LYS A 200 5.25 17.83 -15.37
N ILE A 201 4.23 18.26 -14.63
CA ILE A 201 3.17 19.13 -15.16
C ILE A 201 3.74 20.49 -15.57
N LYS A 202 4.68 21.05 -14.80
CA LYS A 202 5.32 22.33 -15.12
C LYS A 202 6.09 22.28 -16.44
N ARG A 203 6.79 21.16 -16.70
CA ARG A 203 7.49 20.95 -17.97
C ARG A 203 6.53 20.72 -19.14
N GLN A 204 5.38 20.09 -18.91
CA GLN A 204 4.43 19.75 -19.97
C GLN A 204 3.53 20.92 -20.38
N PHE A 205 3.07 21.74 -19.42
CA PHE A 205 2.05 22.78 -19.65
C PHE A 205 2.53 24.22 -19.39
N GLY A 206 3.71 24.42 -18.78
CA GLY A 206 4.20 25.74 -18.39
C GLY A 206 3.67 26.23 -17.04
N THR A 207 4.29 27.29 -16.50
CA THR A 207 4.06 27.81 -15.13
C THR A 207 2.69 28.41 -14.90
N ASP A 208 2.12 29.06 -15.91
CA ASP A 208 0.90 29.87 -15.77
C ASP A 208 -0.36 29.13 -16.23
N SER A 209 -0.21 27.83 -16.52
CA SER A 209 -1.27 26.95 -17.00
C SER A 209 -2.36 26.69 -15.95
N ASN A 210 -3.58 26.41 -16.42
CA ASN A 210 -4.69 26.03 -15.56
C ASN A 210 -4.42 24.71 -14.81
N GLU A 211 -3.64 23.83 -15.43
CA GLU A 211 -3.14 22.57 -14.88
C GLU A 211 -2.28 22.81 -13.64
N ILE A 212 -1.33 23.73 -13.72
CA ILE A 212 -0.49 24.10 -12.58
C ILE A 212 -1.31 24.77 -11.48
N ARG A 213 -2.24 25.66 -11.83
CA ARG A 213 -3.14 26.29 -10.84
C ARG A 213 -3.98 25.25 -10.10
N TYR A 214 -4.56 24.29 -10.83
CA TYR A 214 -5.29 23.18 -10.23
C TYR A 214 -4.40 22.33 -9.32
N LEU A 215 -3.21 21.97 -9.78
CA LEU A 215 -2.29 21.15 -8.98
C LEU A 215 -1.86 21.88 -7.70
N TRP A 216 -1.62 23.20 -7.76
CA TRP A 216 -1.37 24.02 -6.57
C TRP A 216 -2.55 24.04 -5.62
N ASN A 217 -3.79 24.13 -6.12
CA ASN A 217 -4.97 24.03 -5.26
C ASN A 217 -5.01 22.68 -4.51
N VAL A 218 -4.66 21.57 -5.17
CA VAL A 218 -4.55 20.25 -4.54
C VAL A 218 -3.42 20.21 -3.51
N ILE A 219 -2.24 20.72 -3.85
CA ILE A 219 -1.07 20.77 -2.93
C ILE A 219 -1.41 21.59 -1.69
N ASN A 220 -1.95 22.80 -1.87
CA ASN A 220 -2.32 23.71 -0.78
C ASN A 220 -3.41 23.09 0.11
N HIS A 221 -4.39 22.40 -0.48
CA HIS A 221 -5.39 21.65 0.27
C HIS A 221 -4.75 20.54 1.10
N CYS A 222 -3.79 19.79 0.54
CA CYS A 222 -3.06 18.76 1.27
C CYS A 222 -2.21 19.34 2.41
N GLN A 223 -1.56 20.49 2.20
CA GLN A 223 -0.76 21.17 3.22
C GLN A 223 -1.66 21.69 4.35
N PHE A 224 -2.77 22.34 4.02
CA PHE A 224 -3.69 22.92 4.99
C PHE A 224 -4.27 21.87 5.94
N TYR A 225 -4.65 20.70 5.44
CA TYR A 225 -5.16 19.61 6.28
C TYR A 225 -4.07 18.70 6.86
N GLY A 226 -2.80 18.91 6.49
CA GLY A 226 -1.70 18.02 6.80
C GLY A 226 -1.98 16.60 6.34
N VAL A 227 -2.05 16.39 5.03
CA VAL A 227 -2.49 15.11 4.47
C VAL A 227 -1.37 14.09 4.45
N VAL A 228 -1.57 13.01 5.21
CA VAL A 228 -0.78 11.79 5.13
C VAL A 228 -1.57 10.70 4.41
N ARG A 229 -0.95 10.06 3.44
CA ARG A 229 -1.55 8.97 2.67
C ARG A 229 -1.11 7.63 3.22
N PHE A 230 -2.08 6.77 3.55
CA PHE A 230 -1.88 5.37 3.88
C PHE A 230 -2.09 4.53 2.63
N GLU A 231 -1.07 3.79 2.21
CA GLU A 231 -1.11 2.92 1.05
C GLU A 231 -0.64 1.51 1.43
N GLN A 232 -1.38 0.49 1.02
CA GLN A 232 -0.97 -0.91 1.16
C GLN A 232 -0.99 -1.60 -0.19
N LYS A 233 0.19 -2.08 -0.61
CA LYS A 233 0.34 -2.90 -1.81
C LYS A 233 0.11 -4.36 -1.47
N LEU A 234 -1.05 -4.89 -1.84
CA LEU A 234 -1.43 -6.28 -1.72
C LEU A 234 -0.87 -7.04 -2.92
N LYS A 235 0.13 -7.89 -2.70
CA LYS A 235 0.84 -8.60 -3.77
C LYS A 235 0.21 -9.96 -4.08
N SER A 236 0.56 -10.53 -5.23
CA SER A 236 0.03 -11.81 -5.74
C SER A 236 0.05 -12.93 -4.71
N ALA A 237 1.12 -13.04 -3.91
CA ALA A 237 1.23 -14.07 -2.89
C ALA A 237 0.18 -13.91 -1.77
N TYR A 238 -0.14 -12.68 -1.39
CA TYR A 238 -1.22 -12.40 -0.43
C TYR A 238 -2.59 -12.68 -1.05
N LEU A 239 -2.85 -12.13 -2.24
CA LEU A 239 -4.13 -12.30 -2.92
C LEU A 239 -4.46 -13.77 -3.16
N ARG A 240 -3.48 -14.59 -3.60
CA ARG A 240 -3.68 -16.03 -3.77
C ARG A 240 -3.89 -16.76 -2.44
N ARG A 241 -3.12 -16.42 -1.40
CA ARG A 241 -3.23 -17.08 -0.09
C ARG A 241 -4.60 -16.85 0.56
N GLU A 242 -5.15 -15.66 0.39
CA GLU A 242 -6.46 -15.27 0.95
C GLU A 242 -7.62 -15.49 -0.05
N ASN A 243 -7.37 -16.10 -1.21
CA ASN A 243 -8.35 -16.29 -2.30
C ASN A 243 -9.03 -14.98 -2.81
N LEU A 244 -8.30 -13.87 -2.78
CA LEU A 244 -8.75 -12.52 -3.21
C LEU A 244 -8.29 -12.16 -4.63
N ASN A 245 -7.78 -13.12 -5.40
CA ASN A 245 -7.20 -12.87 -6.72
C ASN A 245 -8.19 -13.05 -7.89
N HIS A 246 -9.27 -13.81 -7.74
CA HIS A 246 -10.20 -14.10 -8.85
C HIS A 246 -11.30 -13.04 -8.92
N TYR A 247 -11.28 -12.21 -9.96
CA TYR A 247 -12.21 -11.09 -10.11
C TYR A 247 -13.66 -11.59 -10.13
N GLY A 248 -14.51 -11.09 -9.24
CA GLY A 248 -15.93 -11.48 -9.16
C GLY A 248 -16.23 -12.69 -8.26
N LEU A 249 -15.23 -13.39 -7.72
CA LEU A 249 -15.43 -14.52 -6.80
C LEU A 249 -15.10 -14.22 -5.34
N PHE A 250 -14.41 -13.12 -5.05
CA PHE A 250 -14.12 -12.71 -3.68
C PHE A 250 -15.03 -11.56 -3.22
N ASP A 251 -15.25 -11.48 -1.91
CA ASP A 251 -15.93 -10.35 -1.28
C ASP A 251 -14.96 -9.17 -1.09
N GLU A 252 -15.20 -8.08 -1.81
CA GLU A 252 -14.40 -6.85 -1.73
C GLU A 252 -14.42 -6.22 -0.32
N SER A 253 -15.46 -6.50 0.48
CA SER A 253 -15.62 -5.93 1.82
C SER A 253 -14.45 -6.25 2.76
N ILE A 254 -13.74 -7.37 2.52
CA ILE A 254 -12.58 -7.84 3.29
C ILE A 254 -11.43 -6.83 3.30
N PHE A 255 -11.29 -6.00 2.26
CA PHE A 255 -10.23 -5.00 2.21
C PHE A 255 -10.40 -3.87 3.22
N LYS A 256 -11.64 -3.52 3.58
CA LYS A 256 -11.92 -2.44 4.52
C LYS A 256 -11.38 -2.72 5.94
N PRO A 257 -11.69 -3.85 6.61
CA PRO A 257 -11.14 -4.13 7.94
C PRO A 257 -9.61 -4.34 7.91
N LEU A 258 -9.07 -4.91 6.82
CA LEU A 258 -7.62 -5.02 6.61
C LEU A 258 -6.96 -3.64 6.60
N HIS A 259 -7.56 -2.67 5.91
CA HIS A 259 -7.04 -1.31 5.81
C HIS A 259 -7.24 -0.54 7.12
N GLU A 260 -8.38 -0.71 7.78
CA GLU A 260 -8.67 -0.09 9.07
C GLU A 260 -7.68 -0.51 10.16
N GLU A 261 -7.20 -1.76 10.17
CA GLU A 261 -6.11 -2.17 11.06
C GLU A 261 -4.85 -1.30 10.88
N PHE A 262 -4.53 -0.95 9.63
CA PHE A 262 -3.37 -0.11 9.30
C PHE A 262 -3.61 1.37 9.60
N LEU A 263 -4.83 1.88 9.32
CA LEU A 263 -5.21 3.26 9.66
C LEU A 263 -5.18 3.52 11.16
N ASN A 264 -5.48 2.50 11.97
CA ASN A 264 -5.50 2.57 13.43
C ASN A 264 -4.12 2.27 14.07
N LEU A 265 -3.03 2.36 13.30
CA LEU A 265 -1.69 2.07 13.83
C LEU A 265 -1.30 3.05 14.95
N ASP A 266 -1.63 4.32 14.78
CA ASP A 266 -1.45 5.41 15.74
C ASP A 266 -2.16 5.19 17.07
N LYS A 267 -3.27 4.45 17.09
CA LYS A 267 -3.94 4.03 18.34
C LYS A 267 -3.04 3.15 19.21
N LYS A 268 -1.86 2.72 18.76
CA LYS A 268 -0.85 2.07 19.63
C LYS A 268 0.12 3.06 20.26
N LEU A 269 0.18 4.32 19.79
CA LEU A 269 0.96 5.43 20.37
C LEU A 269 0.26 6.00 21.62
N GLN A 270 -0.19 5.14 22.54
CA GLN A 270 -0.96 5.57 23.72
C GLN A 270 -0.12 5.74 24.98
N VAL A 271 1.21 5.66 24.86
CA VAL A 271 2.11 5.91 25.99
C VAL A 271 2.50 7.38 25.94
N GLU A 272 1.81 8.18 26.76
CA GLU A 272 1.98 9.63 26.90
C GLU A 272 3.29 10.04 27.56
N SER A 273 4.02 9.11 28.16
CA SER A 273 5.40 9.32 28.60
C SER A 273 6.06 7.97 28.87
N MET A 274 7.35 7.87 28.56
CA MET A 274 8.14 6.67 28.82
C MET A 274 8.60 6.63 30.29
N ASN A 275 7.66 6.70 31.23
CA ASN A 275 7.93 6.56 32.66
C ASN A 275 7.23 5.31 33.25
N LEU A 276 7.75 4.81 34.37
CA LEU A 276 7.33 3.54 34.99
C LEU A 276 5.85 3.55 35.34
N GLU A 277 5.35 4.68 35.82
CA GLU A 277 3.98 4.85 36.28
C GLU A 277 2.98 4.84 35.11
N THR A 278 3.31 5.53 34.01
CA THR A 278 2.49 5.58 32.79
C THR A 278 2.42 4.20 32.13
N ILE A 279 3.55 3.50 31.97
CA ILE A 279 3.56 2.18 31.31
C ILE A 279 2.80 1.14 32.16
N THR A 280 3.04 1.10 33.46
CA THR A 280 2.39 0.13 34.37
C THR A 280 0.89 0.36 34.43
N THR A 281 0.46 1.61 34.65
CA THR A 281 -0.96 1.98 34.71
C THR A 281 -1.66 1.62 33.41
N LYS A 282 -1.00 1.88 32.27
CA LYS A 282 -1.54 1.55 30.96
C LYS A 282 -1.73 0.05 30.74
N LEU A 283 -0.75 -0.78 31.11
CA LEU A 283 -0.82 -2.24 30.98
C LEU A 283 -1.98 -2.84 31.80
N ILE A 284 -2.29 -2.25 32.96
CA ILE A 284 -3.41 -2.66 33.80
C ILE A 284 -4.73 -2.14 33.20
N ARG A 285 -4.81 -0.86 32.86
CA ARG A 285 -6.02 -0.21 32.35
C ARG A 285 -6.56 -0.88 31.08
N GLU A 286 -5.67 -1.28 30.18
CA GLU A 286 -6.03 -1.96 28.92
C GLU A 286 -6.20 -3.49 29.09
N ASN A 287 -6.20 -4.00 30.33
CA ASN A 287 -6.30 -5.43 30.65
C ASN A 287 -5.27 -6.32 29.92
N ILE A 288 -4.07 -5.78 29.66
CA ILE A 288 -2.99 -6.51 28.97
C ILE A 288 -2.28 -7.48 29.93
N CYS A 289 -2.11 -7.03 31.18
CA CYS A 289 -1.53 -7.82 32.26
C CYS A 289 -2.63 -8.21 33.26
N THR A 290 -2.58 -9.44 33.75
CA THR A 290 -3.58 -9.99 34.68
C THR A 290 -3.49 -9.42 36.09
N ASN A 291 -2.33 -8.87 36.48
CA ASN A 291 -2.11 -8.29 37.79
C ASN A 291 -0.97 -7.26 37.77
N THR A 292 -0.89 -6.45 38.83
CA THR A 292 0.11 -5.39 39.01
C THR A 292 1.53 -5.92 38.97
N LYS A 293 1.80 -7.12 39.52
CA LYS A 293 3.13 -7.74 39.48
C LYS A 293 3.58 -8.01 38.04
N ALA A 294 2.72 -8.59 37.22
CA ALA A 294 3.00 -8.85 35.81
C ALA A 294 3.17 -7.55 35.01
N ALA A 295 2.40 -6.51 35.33
CA ALA A 295 2.56 -5.17 34.75
C ALA A 295 3.94 -4.58 35.11
N ASN A 296 4.29 -4.53 36.40
CA ASN A 296 5.58 -4.03 36.88
C ASN A 296 6.77 -4.74 36.21
N VAL A 297 6.76 -6.07 36.15
CA VAL A 297 7.82 -6.82 35.47
C VAL A 297 7.89 -6.45 34.00
N THR A 298 6.75 -6.37 33.31
CA THR A 298 6.71 -5.97 31.89
C THR A 298 7.25 -4.55 31.70
N THR A 299 6.93 -3.62 32.59
CA THR A 299 7.47 -2.26 32.59
C THR A 299 8.99 -2.24 32.80
N LEU A 300 9.54 -3.09 33.68
CA LEU A 300 10.98 -3.20 33.88
C LEU A 300 11.73 -3.61 32.61
N TYR A 301 11.15 -4.50 31.79
CA TYR A 301 11.73 -4.83 30.47
C TYR A 301 11.79 -3.60 29.56
N ALA A 302 10.77 -2.74 29.56
CA ALA A 302 10.78 -1.51 28.78
C ALA A 302 11.84 -0.52 29.29
N ILE A 303 11.97 -0.36 30.60
CA ILE A 303 12.99 0.52 31.21
C ILE A 303 14.41 0.01 30.92
N GLN A 304 14.65 -1.29 31.11
CA GLN A 304 15.94 -1.90 30.78
C GLN A 304 16.29 -1.70 29.31
N TRP A 305 15.33 -1.87 28.41
CA TRP A 305 15.49 -1.57 26.98
C TRP A 305 15.86 -0.10 26.74
N MET A 306 15.20 0.84 27.42
CA MET A 306 15.50 2.28 27.32
C MET A 306 16.92 2.61 27.78
N HIS A 307 17.45 1.89 28.77
CA HIS A 307 18.84 2.03 29.23
C HIS A 307 19.84 1.20 28.39
N GLY A 308 19.43 0.66 27.24
CA GLY A 308 20.32 -0.02 26.30
C GLY A 308 20.52 -1.52 26.53
N THR A 309 19.72 -2.15 27.40
CA THR A 309 19.80 -3.59 27.65
C THR A 309 19.37 -4.38 26.41
N LYS A 310 20.18 -5.36 26.01
CA LYS A 310 19.85 -6.31 24.94
C LYS A 310 19.23 -7.57 25.54
N PHE A 311 18.13 -8.03 24.95
CA PHE A 311 17.44 -9.23 25.40
C PHE A 311 17.67 -10.43 24.49
N ASP A 312 17.71 -11.62 25.10
CA ASP A 312 17.70 -12.89 24.39
C ASP A 312 16.25 -13.28 24.02
N PHE A 313 15.91 -13.11 22.75
CA PHE A 313 14.58 -13.43 22.21
C PHE A 313 14.32 -14.92 22.03
N ALA A 314 15.25 -15.83 22.37
CA ALA A 314 14.97 -17.25 22.47
C ALA A 314 14.09 -17.57 23.70
N LYS A 315 14.27 -16.82 24.79
CA LYS A 315 13.58 -17.04 26.07
C LYS A 315 12.07 -16.74 25.99
N SER A 316 11.26 -17.65 26.50
CA SER A 316 9.79 -17.55 26.51
C SER A 316 9.29 -16.32 27.28
N GLN A 317 9.93 -15.97 28.40
CA GLN A 317 9.60 -14.78 29.19
C GLN A 317 9.79 -13.48 28.38
N VAL A 318 10.92 -13.34 27.69
CA VAL A 318 11.22 -12.17 26.84
C VAL A 318 10.17 -12.05 25.72
N LYS A 319 9.82 -13.17 25.07
CA LYS A 319 8.76 -13.20 24.03
C LYS A 319 7.42 -12.74 24.60
N THR A 320 7.07 -13.17 25.81
CA THR A 320 5.81 -12.81 26.49
C THR A 320 5.75 -11.33 26.82
N HIS A 321 6.79 -10.78 27.44
CA HIS A 321 6.84 -9.35 27.79
C HIS A 321 6.90 -8.47 26.55
N ARG A 322 7.66 -8.86 25.52
CA ARG A 322 7.64 -8.18 24.21
C ARG A 322 6.23 -8.16 23.61
N ALA A 323 5.51 -9.28 23.62
CA ALA A 323 4.16 -9.35 23.07
C ALA A 323 3.18 -8.41 23.80
N ARG A 324 3.31 -8.27 25.12
CA ARG A 324 2.54 -7.31 25.92
C ARG A 324 2.91 -5.86 25.60
N LEU A 325 4.20 -5.54 25.58
CA LEU A 325 4.71 -4.20 25.26
C LEU A 325 4.31 -3.74 23.84
N ARG A 326 4.29 -4.65 22.87
CA ARG A 326 3.85 -4.34 21.49
C ARG A 326 2.40 -3.86 21.41
N LYS A 327 1.54 -4.24 22.38
CA LYS A 327 0.14 -3.77 22.43
C LYS A 327 0.04 -2.29 22.81
N ILE A 328 1.06 -1.75 23.49
CA ILE A 328 1.17 -0.32 23.86
C ILE A 328 2.24 0.41 23.04
N GLY A 329 2.64 -0.15 21.90
CA GLY A 329 3.56 0.50 20.96
C GLY A 329 5.05 0.39 21.28
N ILE A 330 5.46 -0.41 22.28
CA ILE A 330 6.88 -0.61 22.61
C ILE A 330 7.36 -1.96 22.03
N ASP A 331 8.36 -1.94 21.15
CA ASP A 331 9.02 -3.15 20.68
C ASP A 331 10.50 -3.21 21.09
N ILE A 332 10.75 -3.89 22.21
CA ILE A 332 12.10 -4.07 22.79
C ILE A 332 13.09 -4.86 21.92
N SER A 333 12.66 -5.38 20.76
CA SER A 333 13.56 -6.00 19.78
C SER A 333 14.17 -5.01 18.79
N LEU A 334 13.63 -3.79 18.73
CA LEU A 334 14.17 -2.72 17.91
C LEU A 334 15.19 -1.89 18.71
N PRO A 335 16.13 -1.20 18.05
CA PRO A 335 16.96 -0.21 18.73
C PRO A 335 16.09 0.84 19.43
N CYS A 336 16.44 1.17 20.68
CA CYS A 336 15.75 2.22 21.40
C CYS A 336 16.12 3.58 20.79
N ASP A 337 15.10 4.36 20.44
CA ASP A 337 15.27 5.72 19.91
C ASP A 337 14.35 6.66 20.68
N LEU A 338 14.86 7.18 21.79
CA LEU A 338 14.15 8.11 22.68
C LEU A 338 13.77 9.42 21.97
N THR A 339 14.47 9.80 20.89
CA THR A 339 14.16 11.02 20.13
C THR A 339 12.82 10.92 19.41
N LYS A 340 12.41 9.70 19.02
CA LYS A 340 11.10 9.46 18.40
C LYS A 340 9.96 9.48 19.40
N PHE A 341 10.23 9.23 20.68
CA PHE A 341 9.23 9.31 21.75
C PHE A 341 9.11 10.74 22.32
N SER A 342 10.20 11.51 22.35
CA SER A 342 10.19 12.89 22.86
C SER A 342 9.54 13.91 21.92
N LEU A 343 9.51 13.64 20.61
CA LEU A 343 8.89 14.54 19.62
C LEU A 343 7.36 14.59 19.67
N VAL A 344 6.71 13.68 20.40
CA VAL A 344 5.26 13.78 20.72
C VAL A 344 5.01 14.90 21.77
N HIS A 345 6.05 15.48 22.38
CA HIS A 345 5.91 16.41 23.52
C HIS A 345 6.50 17.82 23.33
N VAL A 346 7.29 18.11 22.30
CA VAL A 346 8.14 19.34 22.31
C VAL A 346 7.69 20.47 21.36
N ARG A 347 6.55 20.35 20.66
CA ARG A 347 5.98 21.49 19.92
C ARG A 347 4.48 21.60 20.12
N ASP A 348 4.12 22.34 21.16
CA ASP A 348 2.77 22.50 21.68
C ASP A 348 2.09 21.18 22.05
N SER A 349 1.42 21.17 23.19
CA SER A 349 0.57 20.10 23.69
C SER A 349 -0.69 19.89 22.82
N ARG A 350 -0.53 19.75 21.50
CA ARG A 350 -1.60 19.43 20.56
C ARG A 350 -1.55 17.94 20.25
N ALA A 351 -2.53 17.21 20.77
CA ALA A 351 -2.76 15.85 20.32
C ALA A 351 -3.04 15.87 18.81
N ILE A 352 -2.21 15.18 18.03
CA ILE A 352 -2.44 14.99 16.60
C ILE A 352 -3.63 14.04 16.46
N GLU A 353 -4.76 14.56 15.97
CA GLU A 353 -5.98 13.77 15.77
C GLU A 353 -6.10 13.37 14.30
N LEU A 354 -6.20 12.06 14.05
CA LEU A 354 -6.33 11.52 12.71
C LEU A 354 -7.79 11.62 12.22
N LYS A 355 -8.03 12.42 11.17
CA LYS A 355 -9.38 12.62 10.59
C LYS A 355 -9.46 12.17 9.13
N ASP A 356 -10.65 11.81 8.68
CA ASP A 356 -10.89 11.57 7.26
C ASP A 356 -10.80 12.86 6.45
N LEU A 357 -10.09 12.81 5.31
CA LEU A 357 -10.04 13.92 4.37
C LEU A 357 -11.33 13.97 3.55
N SER A 358 -12.08 15.06 3.70
CA SER A 358 -13.27 15.32 2.89
C SER A 358 -12.87 15.81 1.50
N MET A 359 -13.54 15.30 0.47
CA MET A 359 -13.29 15.73 -0.91
C MET A 359 -13.85 17.15 -1.13
N PRO A 360 -13.02 18.11 -1.57
CA PRO A 360 -13.49 19.46 -1.83
C PRO A 360 -14.37 19.51 -3.09
N THR A 361 -15.29 20.47 -3.13
CA THR A 361 -16.29 20.61 -4.21
C THR A 361 -15.68 20.87 -5.59
N TRP A 362 -14.52 21.54 -5.63
CA TRP A 362 -13.78 21.83 -6.86
C TRP A 362 -12.98 20.64 -7.41
N TYR A 363 -12.89 19.53 -6.67
CA TYR A 363 -12.03 18.40 -7.03
C TYR A 363 -12.56 17.66 -8.26
N LYS A 364 -11.66 17.37 -9.22
CA LYS A 364 -12.01 16.63 -10.44
C LYS A 364 -11.95 15.13 -10.18
N LYS A 365 -13.11 14.48 -10.10
CA LYS A 365 -13.23 13.01 -9.89
C LYS A 365 -12.69 12.22 -11.09
N PRO A 366 -12.28 10.94 -10.88
CA PRO A 366 -12.03 10.05 -12.00
C PRO A 366 -13.31 9.84 -12.82
N GLN A 367 -13.15 9.76 -14.14
CA GLN A 367 -14.22 9.61 -15.13
C GLN A 367 -14.23 8.20 -15.69
#